data_AF-A0A6C0LYG0-F1
#
_entry.id   AF-A0A6C0LYG0-F1
#
_cell.length_a   1.000
_cell.length_b   1.000
_cell.length_c   1.000
_cell.angle_alpha   90.00
_cell.angle_beta   90.00
_cell.angle_gamma   90.00
#
_symmetry.space_group_name_H-M   'P 1'
#
loop_
_entity.id
_entity.type
_entity.pdbx_description
1 polymer ?
#
loop_
_entity_poly.entity_id
_entity_poly.type
_entity_poly.pdbx_seq_one_letter_code
_entity_poly.pdbx_strand_id
1 'polypeptide(L)'
;MEDIINKLQALNINEINDDKILDDMYNKLSEVKIYVNEHMRIIESHSHFNHKNLTSLQNVLTNEFQKDIIYRSSRHYDEDRLYMIDFNLVNDPKKPNILGTFSMLGTFDFKKNTRSHYDIKMYKPNSNDKGSFWCSCPDHKFNSTKKSTVCKHITFVVCQVAKVMTRHFFETKHLSEEQTNDLIKKVSKDSAIWKDKLVCRKIKVLNIDSFKEKTKVIDDEDVCPICYDDLGNHNNNNLLTCPKCTNYVHDECMMVWMEKHTRCVYCSDTVWQHYDAVKSGQTINLQ
;
A
#
# COMPACT_ATOMS: atom_id res chain seq x y z
N MET A 1 4.50 3.54 -23.44
CA MET A 1 4.55 4.95 -23.89
C MET A 1 4.22 5.03 -25.37
N GLU A 2 4.90 4.26 -26.22
CA GLU A 2 4.53 4.10 -27.65
C GLU A 2 3.06 3.71 -27.85
N ASP A 3 2.52 2.79 -27.05
CA ASP A 3 1.11 2.37 -27.19
C ASP A 3 0.09 3.48 -26.89
N ILE A 4 0.43 4.43 -25.99
CA ILE A 4 -0.43 5.59 -25.68
C ILE A 4 -0.30 6.65 -26.78
N ILE A 5 0.93 6.87 -27.28
CA ILE A 5 1.20 7.78 -28.41
C ILE A 5 0.46 7.29 -29.66
N ASN A 6 0.52 5.99 -29.95
CA ASN A 6 -0.17 5.37 -31.08
C ASN A 6 -1.70 5.46 -30.94
N LYS A 7 -2.24 5.29 -29.72
CA LYS A 7 -3.68 5.46 -29.45
C LYS A 7 -4.15 6.91 -29.58
N LEU A 8 -3.33 7.88 -29.20
CA LEU A 8 -3.62 9.31 -29.36
C LEU A 8 -3.55 9.74 -30.83
N GLN A 9 -2.62 9.18 -31.61
CA GLN A 9 -2.51 9.41 -33.06
C GLN A 9 -3.62 8.71 -33.85
N ALA A 10 -4.18 7.61 -33.34
CA ALA A 10 -5.29 6.88 -33.94
C ALA A 10 -6.66 7.53 -33.70
N LEU A 11 -6.77 8.51 -32.79
CA LEU A 11 -7.93 9.39 -32.73
C LEU A 11 -7.88 10.26 -33.99
N ASN A 12 -8.74 9.93 -34.95
CA ASN A 12 -8.77 10.52 -36.28
C ASN A 12 -9.21 12.00 -36.20
N ILE A 13 -8.24 12.92 -36.05
CA ILE A 13 -8.44 14.39 -35.93
C ILE A 13 -8.83 15.03 -37.28
N ASN A 14 -9.01 14.25 -38.34
CA ASN A 14 -9.25 14.74 -39.70
C ASN A 14 -10.63 15.40 -39.95
N GLU A 15 -11.48 15.56 -38.92
CA GLU A 15 -12.79 16.24 -39.04
C GLU A 15 -12.89 17.55 -38.24
N ILE A 16 -11.82 18.00 -37.56
CA ILE A 16 -11.83 19.26 -36.80
C ILE A 16 -11.25 20.37 -37.69
N ASN A 17 -12.12 21.08 -38.39
CA ASN A 17 -11.78 22.18 -39.32
C ASN A 17 -11.54 23.53 -38.61
N ASP A 18 -11.27 23.51 -37.31
CA ASP A 18 -11.07 24.70 -36.48
C ASP A 18 -9.63 24.70 -35.98
N ASP A 19 -8.76 25.42 -36.71
CA ASP A 19 -7.33 25.57 -36.41
C ASP A 19 -7.09 25.98 -34.95
N LYS A 20 -8.03 26.72 -34.34
CA LYS A 20 -7.95 27.13 -32.94
C LYS A 20 -8.11 25.97 -31.96
N ILE A 21 -8.96 25.00 -32.27
CA ILE A 21 -9.14 23.78 -31.45
C ILE A 21 -7.90 22.90 -31.57
N LEU A 22 -7.33 22.80 -32.77
CA LEU A 22 -6.11 22.04 -33.02
C LEU A 22 -4.93 22.59 -32.20
N ASP A 23 -4.72 23.91 -32.23
CA ASP A 23 -3.68 24.59 -31.46
C ASP A 23 -3.85 24.44 -29.94
N ASP A 24 -5.08 24.56 -29.42
CA ASP A 24 -5.36 24.34 -27.99
C ASP A 24 -5.06 22.89 -27.56
N MET A 25 -5.40 21.91 -28.41
CA MET A 25 -5.07 20.51 -28.17
C MET A 25 -3.55 20.26 -28.16
N TYR A 26 -2.80 20.84 -29.11
CA TYR A 26 -1.35 20.71 -29.15
C TYR A 26 -0.67 21.33 -27.92
N ASN A 27 -1.14 22.50 -27.48
CA ASN A 27 -0.63 23.15 -26.27
C ASN A 27 -0.87 22.29 -25.02
N LYS A 28 -2.09 21.77 -24.84
CA LYS A 28 -2.41 20.84 -23.73
C LYS A 28 -1.57 19.57 -23.77
N LEU A 29 -1.34 19.01 -24.97
CA LEU A 29 -0.50 17.81 -25.13
C LEU A 29 0.96 18.09 -24.74
N SER A 30 1.47 19.28 -25.08
CA SER A 30 2.80 19.74 -24.70
C SER A 30 2.94 19.88 -23.17
N GLU A 31 1.95 20.49 -22.50
CA GLU A 31 1.92 20.60 -21.04
C GLU A 31 1.91 19.24 -20.36
N VAL A 32 1.07 18.31 -20.82
CA VAL A 32 1.04 16.93 -20.30
C VAL A 32 2.38 16.24 -20.50
N LYS A 33 3.04 16.41 -21.65
CA LYS A 33 4.35 15.83 -21.94
C LYS A 33 5.43 16.38 -21.00
N ILE A 34 5.42 17.68 -20.72
CA ILE A 34 6.34 18.31 -19.75
C ILE A 34 6.12 17.70 -18.37
N TYR A 35 4.87 17.65 -17.90
CA TYR A 35 4.52 17.08 -16.60
C TYR A 35 4.94 15.62 -16.46
N VAL A 36 4.68 14.79 -17.48
CA VAL A 36 5.10 13.38 -17.50
C VAL A 36 6.62 13.25 -17.45
N ASN A 37 7.36 14.05 -18.24
CA ASN A 37 8.82 14.01 -18.25
C ASN A 37 9.43 14.42 -16.91
N GLU A 38 8.86 15.43 -16.25
CA GLU A 38 9.30 15.87 -14.93
C GLU A 38 9.03 14.79 -13.87
N HIS A 39 7.85 14.16 -13.90
CA HIS A 39 7.56 13.01 -13.06
C HIS A 39 8.50 11.82 -13.31
N MET A 40 8.83 11.52 -14.57
CA MET A 40 9.78 10.46 -14.91
C MET A 40 11.18 10.76 -14.37
N ARG A 41 11.67 12.01 -14.47
CA ARG A 41 12.95 12.41 -13.86
C ARG A 41 12.96 12.27 -12.34
N ILE A 42 11.85 12.59 -11.68
CA ILE A 42 11.70 12.38 -10.23
C ILE A 42 11.75 10.88 -9.89
N ILE A 43 11.09 10.03 -10.67
CA ILE A 43 11.11 8.57 -10.48
C ILE A 43 12.52 8.00 -10.73
N GLU A 44 13.19 8.44 -11.79
CA GLU A 44 14.54 8.03 -12.16
C GLU A 44 15.56 8.47 -11.11
N SER A 45 15.48 9.71 -10.61
CA SER A 45 16.39 10.19 -9.55
C SER A 45 16.21 9.43 -8.23
N HIS A 46 14.98 9.14 -7.81
CA HIS A 46 14.72 8.33 -6.61
C HIS A 46 15.15 6.87 -6.77
N SER A 47 14.90 6.26 -7.94
CA SER A 47 15.30 4.87 -8.20
C SER A 47 16.81 4.70 -8.36
N HIS A 48 17.50 5.61 -9.06
CA HIS A 48 18.95 5.58 -9.18
C HIS A 48 19.68 5.86 -7.88
N PHE A 49 19.17 6.77 -7.05
CA PHE A 49 19.78 7.07 -5.76
C PHE A 49 19.77 5.84 -4.84
N ASN A 50 18.62 5.15 -4.76
CA ASN A 50 18.51 3.95 -3.93
C ASN A 50 19.34 2.78 -4.47
N HIS A 51 19.37 2.54 -5.79
CA HIS A 51 20.13 1.42 -6.35
C HIS A 51 21.65 1.59 -6.17
N LYS A 52 22.19 2.78 -6.48
CA LYS A 52 23.64 3.03 -6.33
C LYS A 52 24.10 2.82 -4.87
N ASN A 53 23.32 3.32 -3.91
CA ASN A 53 23.64 3.18 -2.49
C ASN A 53 23.57 1.73 -1.99
N LEU A 54 22.61 0.93 -2.48
CA LEU A 54 22.54 -0.49 -2.13
C LEU A 54 23.68 -1.30 -2.72
N THR A 55 24.11 -1.00 -3.96
CA THR A 55 25.29 -1.64 -4.56
C THR A 55 26.56 -1.29 -3.78
N SER A 56 26.74 -0.02 -3.40
CA SER A 56 27.87 0.37 -2.54
C SER A 56 27.85 -0.34 -1.19
N LEU A 57 26.68 -0.46 -0.56
CA LEU A 57 26.51 -1.20 0.69
C LEU A 57 26.85 -2.69 0.49
N GLN A 58 26.37 -3.32 -0.58
CA GLN A 58 26.67 -4.72 -0.89
C GLN A 58 28.18 -4.98 -0.98
N ASN A 59 28.94 -4.05 -1.55
CA ASN A 59 30.39 -4.19 -1.71
C ASN A 59 31.16 -4.11 -0.39
N VAL A 60 30.64 -3.41 0.62
CA VAL A 60 31.33 -3.26 1.92
C VAL A 60 30.94 -4.32 2.94
N LEU A 61 29.85 -5.05 2.73
CA LEU A 61 29.45 -6.14 3.62
C LEU A 61 30.40 -7.33 3.52
N THR A 62 30.55 -8.06 4.63
CA THR A 62 31.35 -9.30 4.69
C THR A 62 30.49 -10.56 4.62
N ASN A 63 29.22 -10.49 5.03
CA ASN A 63 28.32 -11.64 5.03
C ASN A 63 27.68 -11.83 3.65
N GLU A 64 28.07 -12.88 2.93
CA GLU A 64 27.55 -13.20 1.59
C GLU A 64 26.04 -13.43 1.55
N PHE A 65 25.46 -14.03 2.60
CA PHE A 65 24.00 -14.18 2.67
C PHE A 65 23.30 -12.83 2.79
N GLN A 66 23.90 -11.87 3.50
CA GLN A 66 23.35 -10.52 3.60
C GLN A 66 23.47 -9.77 2.26
N LYS A 67 24.59 -9.94 1.54
CA LYS A 67 24.76 -9.38 0.19
C LYS A 67 23.68 -9.86 -0.76
N ASP A 68 23.39 -11.16 -0.76
CA ASP A 68 22.32 -11.74 -1.58
C ASP A 68 20.93 -11.17 -1.22
N ILE A 69 20.64 -10.99 0.07
CA ILE A 69 19.37 -10.38 0.50
C ILE A 69 19.27 -8.93 -0.01
N ILE A 70 20.34 -8.14 0.10
CA ILE A 70 20.36 -6.76 -0.39
C ILE A 70 20.21 -6.70 -1.90
N TYR A 71 20.93 -7.57 -2.62
CA TYR A 71 20.86 -7.67 -4.06
C TYR A 71 19.45 -8.02 -4.55
N ARG A 72 18.77 -8.97 -3.89
CA ARG A 72 17.37 -9.28 -4.21
C ARG A 72 16.44 -8.12 -3.86
N SER A 73 16.74 -7.36 -2.81
CA SER A 73 15.95 -6.19 -2.40
C SER A 73 16.14 -4.98 -3.33
N SER A 74 17.23 -4.92 -4.11
CA SER A 74 17.46 -3.86 -5.10
C SER A 74 16.78 -4.15 -6.43
N ARG A 75 16.26 -5.36 -6.65
CA ARG A 75 15.50 -5.70 -7.86
C ARG A 75 14.06 -5.19 -7.71
N HIS A 76 13.59 -4.47 -8.73
CA HIS A 76 12.31 -3.77 -8.71
C HIS A 76 11.15 -4.55 -9.36
N TYR A 77 11.19 -5.90 -9.34
CA TYR A 77 10.06 -6.70 -9.80
C TYR A 77 8.84 -6.43 -8.93
N ASP A 78 7.70 -6.09 -9.55
CA ASP A 78 6.50 -5.66 -8.84
C ASP A 78 6.00 -6.73 -7.87
N GLU A 79 6.14 -8.02 -8.19
CA GLU A 79 5.78 -9.12 -7.32
C GLU A 79 6.60 -9.17 -6.02
N ASP A 80 7.88 -8.80 -6.06
CA ASP A 80 8.79 -8.89 -4.92
C ASP A 80 8.90 -7.61 -4.09
N ARG A 81 8.29 -6.52 -4.57
CA ARG A 81 8.27 -5.25 -3.85
C ARG A 81 7.61 -5.39 -2.48
N LEU A 82 8.21 -4.70 -1.52
CA LEU A 82 7.72 -4.58 -0.15
C LEU A 82 7.08 -3.21 0.03
N TYR A 83 6.01 -3.16 0.82
CA TYR A 83 5.33 -1.92 1.13
C TYR A 83 5.08 -1.81 2.62
N MET A 84 5.28 -0.63 3.18
CA MET A 84 4.81 -0.28 4.52
C MET A 84 3.32 0.10 4.44
N ILE A 85 2.53 -0.44 5.34
CA ILE A 85 1.09 -0.19 5.43
C ILE A 85 0.83 0.84 6.53
N ASP A 86 1.44 0.62 7.69
CA ASP A 86 1.19 1.39 8.90
C ASP A 86 2.37 1.26 9.87
N PHE A 87 2.46 2.19 10.81
CA PHE A 87 3.37 2.14 11.94
C PHE A 87 2.66 2.59 13.21
N ASN A 88 2.57 1.66 14.17
CA ASN A 88 1.90 1.88 15.45
C ASN A 88 2.93 1.99 16.56
N LEU A 89 3.02 3.18 17.18
CA LEU A 89 3.78 3.36 18.42
C LEU A 89 3.12 2.58 19.55
N VAL A 90 3.93 1.81 20.29
CA VAL A 90 3.45 0.98 21.40
C VAL A 90 3.68 1.74 22.70
N ASN A 91 2.59 2.21 23.30
CA ASN A 91 2.58 2.84 24.62
C ASN A 91 2.04 1.86 25.69
N ASP A 92 2.35 0.57 25.56
CA ASP A 92 1.87 -0.46 26.47
C ASP A 92 2.87 -0.66 27.63
N PRO A 93 2.50 -0.37 28.89
CA PRO A 93 3.38 -0.56 30.04
C PRO A 93 3.79 -2.02 30.24
N LYS A 94 3.04 -2.99 29.70
CA LYS A 94 3.38 -4.43 29.75
C LYS A 94 4.48 -4.83 28.76
N LYS A 95 4.80 -3.96 27.79
CA LYS A 95 5.83 -4.20 26.76
C LYS A 95 6.83 -3.04 26.74
N PRO A 96 7.53 -2.76 27.85
CA PRO A 96 8.32 -1.54 28.01
C PRO A 96 9.47 -1.41 27.00
N ASN A 97 9.89 -2.52 26.38
CA ASN A 97 11.03 -2.56 25.47
C ASN A 97 10.63 -2.39 23.99
N ILE A 98 9.34 -2.48 23.65
CA ILE A 98 8.88 -2.29 22.27
C ILE A 98 8.49 -0.83 22.10
N LEU A 99 9.08 -0.20 21.08
CA LEU A 99 8.83 1.19 20.74
C LEU A 99 7.66 1.33 19.76
N GLY A 100 7.57 0.42 18.79
CA GLY A 100 6.53 0.43 17.78
C GLY A 100 6.49 -0.84 16.96
N THR A 101 5.46 -0.97 16.12
CA THR A 101 5.31 -2.09 15.19
C THR A 101 4.98 -1.56 13.79
N PHE A 102 5.78 -1.95 12.81
CA PHE A 102 5.50 -1.75 11.40
C PHE A 102 4.63 -2.89 10.87
N SER A 103 3.59 -2.54 10.11
CA SER A 103 2.81 -3.50 9.33
C SER A 103 3.23 -3.42 7.86
N MET A 104 3.53 -4.56 7.27
CA MET A 104 4.22 -4.67 5.97
C MET A 104 3.50 -5.63 5.02
N LEU A 105 3.44 -5.25 3.74
CA LEU A 105 3.14 -6.16 2.63
C LEU A 105 4.43 -6.74 2.05
N GLY A 106 4.44 -8.06 1.94
CA GLY A 106 5.49 -8.88 1.35
C GLY A 106 5.31 -9.13 -0.15
N THR A 107 5.98 -10.20 -0.61
CA THR A 107 5.86 -10.72 -1.98
C THR A 107 4.40 -11.07 -2.29
N PHE A 108 4.01 -10.81 -3.54
CA PHE A 108 2.72 -11.19 -4.11
C PHE A 108 2.73 -12.66 -4.53
N ASP A 109 1.75 -13.41 -4.03
CA ASP A 109 1.49 -14.79 -4.43
C ASP A 109 0.42 -14.78 -5.54
N PHE A 110 0.85 -14.99 -6.78
CA PHE A 110 -0.04 -15.04 -7.95
C PHE A 110 -1.09 -16.14 -7.85
N LYS A 111 -0.81 -17.25 -7.18
CA LYS A 111 -1.77 -18.36 -7.05
C LYS A 111 -2.91 -17.99 -6.11
N LYS A 112 -2.58 -17.25 -5.05
CA LYS A 112 -3.55 -16.80 -4.05
C LYS A 112 -4.10 -15.40 -4.33
N ASN A 113 -3.60 -14.71 -5.36
CA ASN A 113 -3.91 -13.33 -5.67
C ASN A 113 -3.84 -12.41 -4.44
N THR A 114 -2.83 -12.63 -3.58
CA THR A 114 -2.67 -11.91 -2.30
C THR A 114 -1.20 -11.65 -2.01
N ARG A 115 -0.93 -10.65 -1.15
CA ARG A 115 0.41 -10.37 -0.61
C ARG A 115 0.50 -10.92 0.80
N SER A 116 1.65 -11.47 1.13
CA SER A 116 1.91 -11.89 2.52
C SER A 116 1.96 -10.67 3.44
N HIS A 117 1.39 -10.78 4.65
CA HIS A 117 1.45 -9.73 5.66
C HIS A 117 2.48 -10.08 6.74
N TYR A 118 3.30 -9.11 7.14
CA TYR A 118 4.30 -9.28 8.18
C TYR A 118 4.33 -8.09 9.13
N ASP A 119 4.70 -8.38 10.38
CA ASP A 119 4.91 -7.37 11.41
C ASP A 119 6.39 -7.27 11.73
N ILE A 120 6.89 -6.05 11.85
CA ILE A 120 8.25 -5.79 12.34
C ILE A 120 8.13 -4.98 13.62
N LYS A 121 8.49 -5.60 14.74
CA LYS A 121 8.60 -4.94 16.03
C LYS A 121 9.92 -4.18 16.07
N MET A 122 9.85 -2.93 16.50
CA MET A 122 10.99 -2.08 16.77
C MET A 122 11.17 -1.97 18.28
N TYR A 123 12.38 -2.26 18.75
CA TYR A 123 12.74 -2.16 20.16
C TYR A 123 13.37 -0.80 20.48
N LYS A 124 13.30 -0.40 21.75
CA LYS A 124 14.06 0.75 22.23
C LYS A 124 15.57 0.48 22.07
N PRO A 125 16.39 1.53 21.85
CA PRO A 125 17.84 1.37 21.82
C PRO A 125 18.34 0.62 23.05
N ASN A 126 19.23 -0.36 22.85
CA ASN A 126 19.84 -1.17 23.90
C ASN A 126 18.89 -2.01 24.77
N SER A 127 17.60 -2.13 24.43
CA SER A 127 16.64 -2.90 25.24
C SER A 127 16.50 -4.38 24.81
N ASN A 128 17.22 -4.81 23.78
CA ASN A 128 17.14 -6.17 23.25
C ASN A 128 18.47 -6.59 22.62
N ASP A 129 19.10 -7.62 23.16
CA ASP A 129 20.43 -8.10 22.73
C ASP A 129 20.46 -8.68 21.32
N LYS A 130 19.28 -9.00 20.75
CA LYS A 130 19.16 -9.58 19.40
C LYS A 130 19.12 -8.52 18.29
N GLY A 131 19.10 -7.23 18.64
CA GLY A 131 19.05 -6.13 17.70
C GLY A 131 17.80 -5.24 17.85
N SER A 132 17.75 -4.18 17.06
CA SER A 132 16.68 -3.17 17.08
C SER A 132 15.35 -3.66 16.52
N PHE A 133 15.32 -4.76 15.78
CA PHE A 133 14.11 -5.24 15.11
C PHE A 133 13.88 -6.74 15.29
N TRP A 134 12.60 -7.12 15.32
CA TRP A 134 12.15 -8.50 15.15
C TRP A 134 11.06 -8.56 14.08
N CYS A 135 11.18 -9.49 13.14
CA CYS A 135 10.19 -9.64 12.06
C CYS A 135 9.43 -10.96 12.17
N SER A 136 8.13 -10.96 11.89
CA SER A 136 7.29 -12.16 11.95
C SER A 136 7.50 -13.14 10.79
N CYS A 137 8.29 -12.77 9.77
CA CYS A 137 8.50 -13.59 8.58
C CYS A 137 9.32 -14.88 8.87
N PRO A 138 9.12 -15.95 8.07
CA PRO A 138 9.86 -17.20 8.25
C PRO A 138 11.38 -17.02 8.18
N ASP A 139 11.87 -16.17 7.28
CA ASP A 139 13.30 -15.93 7.10
C ASP A 139 13.97 -15.33 8.35
N HIS A 140 13.26 -14.44 9.06
CA HIS A 140 13.73 -13.93 10.34
C HIS A 140 13.71 -15.01 11.42
N LYS A 141 12.59 -15.74 11.53
CA LYS A 141 12.39 -16.76 12.57
C LYS A 141 13.38 -17.91 12.48
N PHE A 142 13.73 -18.35 11.27
CA PHE A 142 14.48 -19.59 11.06
C PHE A 142 15.90 -19.38 10.51
N ASN A 143 16.13 -18.37 9.66
CA ASN A 143 17.40 -18.23 8.95
C ASN A 143 18.30 -17.13 9.50
N SER A 144 17.73 -15.98 9.89
CA SER A 144 18.49 -14.78 10.27
C SER A 144 19.43 -15.02 11.46
N THR A 145 18.99 -15.78 12.47
CA THR A 145 19.85 -16.15 13.61
C THR A 145 20.99 -17.06 13.19
N LYS A 146 20.70 -18.12 12.43
CA LYS A 146 21.69 -19.12 11.99
C LYS A 146 22.74 -18.52 11.06
N LYS A 147 22.34 -17.61 10.18
CA LYS A 147 23.21 -16.99 9.16
C LYS A 147 23.79 -15.65 9.60
N SER A 148 23.48 -15.19 10.81
CA SER A 148 23.75 -13.84 11.29
C SER A 148 23.40 -12.74 10.27
N THR A 149 22.21 -12.83 9.69
CA THR A 149 21.67 -11.84 8.75
C THR A 149 20.43 -11.16 9.33
N VAL A 150 19.93 -10.15 8.63
CA VAL A 150 18.58 -9.61 8.79
C VAL A 150 17.74 -9.97 7.57
N CYS A 151 16.46 -10.25 7.77
CA CYS A 151 15.57 -10.60 6.68
C CYS A 151 15.32 -9.39 5.75
N LYS A 152 14.85 -9.67 4.53
CA LYS A 152 14.53 -8.62 3.55
C LYS A 152 13.59 -7.52 4.06
N HIS A 153 12.67 -7.86 4.97
CA HIS A 153 11.71 -6.89 5.53
C HIS A 153 12.39 -5.90 6.48
N ILE A 154 13.33 -6.36 7.30
CA ILE A 154 14.14 -5.48 8.16
C ILE A 154 15.09 -4.65 7.28
N THR A 155 15.73 -5.27 6.27
CA THR A 155 16.55 -4.54 5.28
C THR A 155 15.76 -3.42 4.62
N PHE A 156 14.50 -3.66 4.25
CA PHE A 156 13.62 -2.61 3.69
C PHE A 156 13.40 -1.46 4.67
N VAL A 157 13.05 -1.72 5.93
CA VAL A 157 12.87 -0.65 6.92
C VAL A 157 14.17 0.14 7.10
N VAL A 158 15.29 -0.53 7.24
CA VAL A 158 16.57 0.13 7.52
C VAL A 158 17.07 0.94 6.32
N CYS A 159 17.09 0.32 5.13
CA CYS A 159 17.66 0.93 3.94
C CYS A 159 16.67 1.86 3.23
N GLN A 160 15.40 1.47 3.09
CA GLN A 160 14.43 2.22 2.30
C GLN A 160 13.67 3.27 3.12
N VAL A 161 13.33 2.96 4.37
CA VAL A 161 12.58 3.87 5.25
C VAL A 161 13.54 4.76 6.05
N ALA A 162 14.43 4.15 6.84
CA ALA A 162 15.37 4.89 7.69
C ALA A 162 16.51 5.55 6.90
N LYS A 163 16.81 5.05 5.69
CA LYS A 163 17.95 5.47 4.85
C LYS A 163 19.32 5.23 5.51
N VAL A 164 19.42 4.19 6.33
CA VAL A 164 20.66 3.76 6.96
C VAL A 164 21.37 2.75 6.06
N MET A 165 22.47 3.17 5.44
CA MET A 165 23.25 2.37 4.49
C MET A 165 24.65 2.07 5.02
N THR A 166 24.75 1.73 6.31
CA THR A 166 26.03 1.50 6.97
C THR A 166 26.25 0.01 7.23
N ARG A 167 27.50 -0.44 7.05
CA ARG A 167 27.93 -1.79 7.40
C ARG A 167 27.67 -2.11 8.88
N HIS A 168 27.87 -1.12 9.75
CA HIS A 168 27.73 -1.24 11.20
C HIS A 168 26.38 -1.81 11.63
N PHE A 169 25.27 -1.35 11.02
CA PHE A 169 23.95 -1.91 11.34
C PHE A 169 23.85 -3.40 10.98
N PHE A 170 24.38 -3.84 9.84
CA PHE A 170 24.25 -5.25 9.42
C PHE A 170 25.14 -6.19 10.24
N GLU A 171 26.20 -5.68 10.85
CA GLU A 171 27.06 -6.45 11.76
C GLU A 171 26.47 -6.52 13.17
N THR A 172 26.01 -5.39 13.70
CA THR A 172 25.51 -5.30 15.08
C THR A 172 24.03 -5.62 15.20
N LYS A 173 23.25 -5.39 14.14
CA LYS A 173 21.78 -5.43 14.09
C LYS A 173 21.13 -4.34 14.97
N HIS A 174 21.90 -3.31 15.33
CA HIS A 174 21.45 -2.21 16.17
C HIS A 174 21.49 -0.88 15.39
N LEU A 175 20.40 -0.11 15.51
CA LEU A 175 20.38 1.30 15.18
C LEU A 175 20.94 2.12 16.35
N SER A 176 21.63 3.22 16.04
CA SER A 176 21.94 4.22 17.05
C SER A 176 20.67 4.90 17.57
N GLU A 177 20.77 5.59 18.70
CA GLU A 177 19.66 6.37 19.25
C GLU A 177 19.21 7.49 18.29
N GLU A 178 20.17 8.17 17.66
CA GLU A 178 19.90 9.18 16.62
C GLU A 178 19.14 8.58 15.43
N GLN A 179 19.62 7.46 14.88
CA GLN A 179 18.94 6.77 13.77
C GLN A 179 17.54 6.29 14.15
N THR A 180 17.36 5.86 15.40
CA THR A 180 16.07 5.44 15.94
C THR A 180 15.10 6.62 16.00
N ASN A 181 15.53 7.75 16.56
CA ASN A 181 14.71 8.96 16.66
C ASN A 181 14.35 9.51 15.27
N ASP A 182 15.30 9.49 14.33
CA ASP A 182 15.05 9.91 12.95
C ASP A 182 14.08 8.99 12.23
N LEU A 183 14.18 7.67 12.43
CA LEU A 183 13.20 6.73 11.90
C LEU A 183 11.80 7.04 12.44
N ILE A 184 11.64 7.23 13.76
CA ILE A 184 10.34 7.56 14.37
C ILE A 184 9.75 8.84 13.77
N LYS A 185 10.56 9.91 13.64
CA LYS A 185 10.12 11.16 13.00
C LYS A 185 9.64 10.90 11.57
N LYS A 186 10.40 10.12 10.79
CA LYS A 186 10.06 9.76 9.41
C LYS A 186 8.79 8.94 9.30
N VAL A 187 8.42 8.15 10.30
CA VAL A 187 7.22 7.29 10.25
C VAL A 187 6.06 7.84 11.07
N SER A 188 6.18 9.09 11.54
CA SER A 188 5.07 9.82 12.15
C SER A 188 3.93 9.99 11.14
N LYS A 189 2.68 10.05 11.63
CA LYS A 189 1.46 10.02 10.78
C LYS A 189 1.43 11.13 9.72
N ASP A 190 2.03 12.29 10.02
CA ASP A 190 2.05 13.46 9.14
C ASP A 190 3.26 13.51 8.21
N SER A 191 4.14 12.50 8.28
CA SER A 191 5.35 12.45 7.46
C SER A 191 5.05 12.26 5.97
N ALA A 192 5.88 12.90 5.13
CA ALA A 192 5.81 12.78 3.68
C ALA A 192 6.02 11.34 3.17
N ILE A 193 6.62 10.45 3.96
CA ILE A 193 6.87 9.05 3.55
C ILE A 193 5.59 8.31 3.19
N TRP A 194 4.46 8.64 3.83
CA TRP A 194 3.17 8.00 3.59
C TRP A 194 2.54 8.39 2.25
N LYS A 195 3.11 9.40 1.56
CA LYS A 195 2.74 9.79 0.19
C LYS A 195 3.59 9.07 -0.87
N ASP A 196 4.73 8.48 -0.49
CA ASP A 196 5.59 7.73 -1.40
C ASP A 196 4.99 6.35 -1.69
N LYS A 197 4.43 6.19 -2.89
CA LYS A 197 3.79 4.93 -3.35
C LYS A 197 4.78 3.79 -3.58
N LEU A 198 6.09 4.07 -3.65
CA LEU A 198 7.13 3.05 -3.77
C LEU A 198 7.51 2.45 -2.42
N VAL A 199 7.28 3.18 -1.32
CA VAL A 199 7.60 2.74 0.04
C VAL A 199 6.34 2.34 0.79
N CYS A 200 5.27 3.12 0.66
CA CYS A 200 4.04 2.94 1.39
C CYS A 200 2.88 2.55 0.47
N ARG A 201 1.99 1.68 0.93
CA ARG A 201 0.75 1.36 0.23
C ARG A 201 -0.40 1.39 1.22
N LYS A 202 -1.36 2.27 0.96
CA LYS A 202 -2.63 2.26 1.69
C LYS A 202 -3.39 1.00 1.31
N ILE A 203 -3.59 0.12 2.27
CA ILE A 203 -4.55 -0.97 2.11
C ILE A 203 -5.93 -0.37 2.34
N LYS A 204 -6.85 -0.58 1.40
CA LYS A 204 -8.25 -0.29 1.66
C LYS A 204 -8.77 -1.40 2.56
N VAL A 205 -8.81 -1.15 3.86
CA VAL A 205 -9.39 -2.08 4.82
C VAL A 205 -10.90 -1.99 4.66
N LEU A 206 -11.49 -3.10 4.29
CA LEU A 206 -12.92 -3.31 4.25
C LEU A 206 -13.37 -3.84 5.61
N ASN A 207 -14.22 -3.08 6.27
CA ASN A 207 -14.88 -3.41 7.52
C ASN A 207 -16.39 -3.18 7.36
N ILE A 208 -17.17 -3.44 8.41
CA ILE A 208 -18.62 -3.20 8.36
C ILE A 208 -18.96 -1.74 8.08
N ASP A 209 -18.16 -0.80 8.59
CA ASP A 209 -18.37 0.63 8.39
C ASP A 209 -18.21 1.02 6.92
N SER A 210 -17.35 0.32 6.17
CA SER A 210 -17.17 0.51 4.72
C SER A 210 -18.45 0.26 3.93
N PHE A 211 -19.35 -0.57 4.45
CA PHE A 211 -20.67 -0.84 3.86
C PHE A 211 -21.77 0.06 4.41
N LYS A 212 -21.47 0.93 5.38
CA LYS A 212 -22.43 1.87 5.99
C LYS A 212 -22.07 3.33 5.77
N GLU A 213 -20.94 3.58 5.09
CA GLU A 213 -20.42 4.92 4.84
C GLU A 213 -21.34 5.70 3.89
N LYS A 214 -21.94 6.77 4.40
CA LYS A 214 -22.86 7.61 3.63
C LYS A 214 -22.08 8.71 2.90
N THR A 215 -21.70 8.43 1.67
CA THR A 215 -20.89 9.35 0.85
C THR A 215 -21.68 10.10 -0.21
N LYS A 216 -22.84 9.59 -0.61
CA LYS A 216 -23.73 10.20 -1.59
C LYS A 216 -24.97 10.78 -0.90
N VAL A 217 -25.46 11.90 -1.41
CA VAL A 217 -26.79 12.41 -1.02
C VAL A 217 -27.83 11.51 -1.69
N ILE A 218 -28.83 11.08 -0.92
CA ILE A 218 -29.97 10.32 -1.42
C ILE A 218 -31.06 11.33 -1.72
N ASP A 219 -31.58 11.30 -2.94
CA ASP A 219 -32.73 12.10 -3.36
C ASP A 219 -34.04 11.34 -3.10
N ASP A 220 -35.16 12.05 -3.04
CA ASP A 220 -36.49 11.45 -2.90
C ASP A 220 -36.87 10.59 -4.12
N GLU A 221 -36.17 10.77 -5.25
CA GLU A 221 -36.32 9.95 -6.47
C GLU A 221 -35.44 8.68 -6.47
N ASP A 222 -34.51 8.53 -5.51
CA ASP A 222 -33.63 7.37 -5.46
C ASP A 222 -34.37 6.13 -4.94
N VAL A 223 -34.45 5.10 -5.78
CA VAL A 223 -35.11 3.83 -5.47
C VAL A 223 -34.11 2.67 -5.34
N CYS A 224 -34.43 1.71 -4.48
CA CYS A 224 -33.65 0.48 -4.36
C CYS A 224 -33.82 -0.38 -5.62
N PRO A 225 -32.76 -0.87 -6.26
CA PRO A 225 -32.86 -1.61 -7.53
C PRO A 225 -33.34 -3.06 -7.34
N ILE A 226 -33.56 -3.49 -6.10
CA ILE A 226 -33.97 -4.86 -5.75
C ILE A 226 -35.48 -4.90 -5.48
N CYS A 227 -36.00 -4.02 -4.61
CA CYS A 227 -37.43 -3.95 -4.31
C CYS A 227 -38.18 -2.85 -5.06
N TYR A 228 -37.47 -1.87 -5.65
CA TYR A 228 -38.02 -0.68 -6.31
C TYR A 228 -38.75 0.31 -5.37
N ASP A 229 -38.55 0.19 -4.05
CA ASP A 229 -39.05 1.16 -3.05
C ASP A 229 -38.04 2.29 -2.77
N ASP A 230 -38.53 3.40 -2.22
CA ASP A 230 -37.75 4.60 -1.90
C ASP A 230 -36.59 4.32 -0.94
N LEU A 231 -35.43 4.93 -1.24
CA LEU A 231 -34.28 4.95 -0.35
C LEU A 231 -34.34 6.10 0.68
N GLY A 232 -35.09 7.16 0.39
CA GLY A 232 -35.20 8.38 1.23
C GLY A 232 -36.14 8.27 2.43
N ASN A 233 -37.16 7.42 2.37
CA ASN A 233 -38.31 7.48 3.29
C ASN A 233 -38.24 6.59 4.55
N HIS A 234 -37.18 5.80 4.72
CA HIS A 234 -37.03 4.93 5.89
C HIS A 234 -35.84 5.36 6.74
N ASN A 235 -36.05 5.41 8.06
CA ASN A 235 -35.04 5.63 9.10
C ASN A 235 -33.66 5.18 8.61
N ASN A 236 -32.83 6.19 8.37
CA ASN A 236 -31.54 6.21 7.69
C ASN A 236 -30.51 5.11 8.12
N ASN A 237 -30.86 4.21 9.04
CA ASN A 237 -29.99 3.19 9.64
C ASN A 237 -29.99 1.84 8.92
N ASN A 238 -30.94 1.56 8.01
CA ASN A 238 -31.07 0.26 7.34
C ASN A 238 -30.60 0.28 5.88
N LEU A 239 -29.76 1.23 5.51
CA LEU A 239 -29.14 1.27 4.19
C LEU A 239 -27.70 0.77 4.28
N LEU A 240 -27.35 -0.06 3.29
CA LEU A 240 -25.98 -0.41 3.00
C LEU A 240 -25.52 0.30 1.74
N THR A 241 -24.22 0.49 1.64
CA THR A 241 -23.54 1.17 0.55
C THR A 241 -22.51 0.24 -0.05
N CYS A 242 -22.40 0.21 -1.38
CA CYS A 242 -21.31 -0.52 -2.01
C CYS A 242 -19.98 0.23 -1.80
N PRO A 243 -18.94 -0.38 -1.19
CA PRO A 243 -17.63 0.27 -0.96
C PRO A 243 -16.86 0.65 -2.24
N LYS A 244 -17.36 0.24 -3.41
CA LYS A 244 -16.77 0.46 -4.73
C LYS A 244 -17.48 1.55 -5.52
N CYS A 245 -18.80 1.40 -5.75
CA CYS A 245 -19.58 2.37 -6.52
C CYS A 245 -20.38 3.36 -5.67
N THR A 246 -20.38 3.20 -4.35
CA THR A 246 -21.02 4.10 -3.38
C THR A 246 -22.54 4.23 -3.50
N ASN A 247 -23.21 3.36 -4.27
CA ASN A 247 -24.67 3.34 -4.36
C ASN A 247 -25.30 2.60 -3.18
N TYR A 248 -26.53 2.99 -2.84
CA TYR A 248 -27.28 2.49 -1.70
C TYR A 248 -28.23 1.36 -2.05
N VAL A 249 -28.46 0.47 -1.09
CA VAL A 249 -29.46 -0.60 -1.11
C VAL A 249 -29.99 -0.79 0.31
N HIS A 250 -31.25 -1.20 0.50
CA HIS A 250 -31.70 -1.61 1.83
C HIS A 250 -30.90 -2.85 2.29
N ASP A 251 -30.57 -2.93 3.59
CA ASP A 251 -29.82 -4.06 4.20
C ASP A 251 -30.50 -5.39 3.89
N GLU A 252 -31.80 -5.49 4.15
CA GLU A 252 -32.62 -6.69 3.92
C GLU A 252 -32.62 -7.10 2.44
N CYS A 253 -32.82 -6.14 1.54
CA CYS A 253 -32.79 -6.38 0.09
C CYS A 253 -31.43 -6.96 -0.34
N MET A 254 -30.34 -6.42 0.19
CA MET A 254 -29.02 -6.90 -0.16
C MET A 254 -28.74 -8.29 0.42
N MET A 255 -29.22 -8.59 1.63
CA MET A 255 -29.12 -9.93 2.20
C MET A 255 -29.81 -10.97 1.31
N VAL A 256 -31.04 -10.69 0.85
CA VAL A 256 -31.77 -11.57 -0.09
C VAL A 256 -31.04 -11.69 -1.43
N TRP A 257 -30.51 -10.58 -1.95
CA TRP A 257 -29.73 -10.60 -3.20
C TRP A 257 -28.50 -11.50 -3.10
N MET A 258 -27.81 -11.47 -1.96
CA MET A 258 -26.58 -12.23 -1.74
C MET A 258 -26.78 -13.74 -1.62
N GLU A 259 -28.00 -14.22 -1.35
CA GLU A 259 -28.31 -15.66 -1.36
C GLU A 259 -28.06 -16.31 -2.72
N LYS A 260 -28.17 -15.53 -3.81
CA LYS A 260 -28.04 -16.02 -5.19
C LYS A 260 -26.91 -15.34 -5.97
N HIS A 261 -26.38 -14.22 -5.48
CA HIS A 261 -25.40 -13.41 -6.21
C HIS A 261 -24.26 -12.95 -5.30
N THR A 262 -23.02 -12.96 -5.80
CA THR A 262 -21.85 -12.47 -5.04
C THR A 262 -21.39 -11.08 -5.46
N ARG A 263 -22.15 -10.43 -6.35
CA ARG A 263 -21.78 -9.19 -7.05
C ARG A 263 -22.74 -8.05 -6.74
N CYS A 264 -22.23 -6.83 -6.74
CA CYS A 264 -23.05 -5.62 -6.57
C CYS A 264 -24.07 -5.49 -7.71
N VAL A 265 -25.33 -5.23 -7.37
CA VAL A 265 -26.42 -4.99 -8.32
C VAL A 265 -26.16 -3.81 -9.28
N TYR A 266 -25.36 -2.82 -8.87
CA TYR A 266 -25.03 -1.65 -9.69
C TYR A 266 -23.77 -1.82 -10.55
N CYS A 267 -22.64 -2.18 -9.92
CA CYS A 267 -21.34 -2.17 -10.60
C CYS A 267 -20.75 -3.56 -10.88
N SER A 268 -21.46 -4.64 -10.50
CA SER A 268 -21.01 -6.02 -10.65
C SER A 268 -19.69 -6.39 -9.93
N ASP A 269 -19.14 -5.52 -9.08
CA ASP A 269 -17.95 -5.81 -8.27
C ASP A 269 -18.27 -6.86 -7.19
N THR A 270 -17.30 -7.72 -6.88
CA THR A 270 -17.44 -8.84 -5.93
C THR A 270 -17.24 -8.44 -4.47
N VAL A 271 -17.10 -7.16 -4.14
CA VAL A 271 -16.87 -6.67 -2.77
C VAL A 271 -17.87 -7.23 -1.74
N TRP A 272 -19.10 -7.51 -2.15
CA TRP A 272 -20.18 -8.03 -1.32
C TRP A 272 -19.96 -9.47 -0.84
N GLN A 273 -19.12 -10.27 -1.52
CA GLN A 273 -18.72 -11.61 -1.04
C GLN A 273 -18.03 -11.58 0.33
N HIS A 274 -17.57 -10.40 0.76
CA HIS A 274 -16.90 -10.18 2.03
C HIS A 274 -17.83 -9.65 3.14
N TYR A 275 -19.10 -9.36 2.83
CA TYR A 275 -20.02 -8.70 3.77
C TYR A 275 -20.25 -9.53 5.04
N ASP A 276 -20.54 -10.83 4.93
CA ASP A 276 -20.79 -11.68 6.11
C ASP A 276 -19.57 -11.81 7.02
N ALA A 277 -18.38 -11.87 6.42
CA ALA A 277 -17.12 -11.89 7.16
C ALA A 277 -16.95 -10.60 7.97
N VAL A 278 -17.16 -9.44 7.35
CA VAL A 278 -17.01 -8.15 8.06
C VAL A 278 -18.14 -7.89 9.05
N LYS A 279 -19.37 -8.35 8.77
CA LYS A 279 -20.52 -8.27 9.68
C LYS A 279 -20.28 -9.08 10.95
N SER A 280 -19.52 -10.18 10.83
CA SER A 280 -19.06 -11.01 11.95
C SER A 280 -17.83 -10.43 12.68
N GLY A 281 -17.44 -9.18 12.38
CA GLY A 281 -16.34 -8.45 13.02
C GLY A 281 -14.95 -8.70 12.41
N GLN A 282 -14.86 -9.37 11.26
CA GLN A 282 -13.59 -9.49 10.54
C GLN A 282 -13.25 -8.19 9.80
N THR A 283 -11.98 -8.00 9.49
CA THR A 283 -11.50 -6.93 8.61
C THR A 283 -10.83 -7.56 7.39
N ILE A 284 -11.23 -7.15 6.19
CA ILE A 284 -10.71 -7.67 4.93
C ILE A 284 -9.82 -6.63 4.27
N ASN A 285 -8.60 -7.01 3.94
CA ASN A 285 -7.67 -6.12 3.25
C ASN A 285 -7.93 -6.20 1.73
N LEU A 286 -8.57 -5.19 1.14
CA LEU A 286 -8.74 -5.09 -0.31
C LEU A 286 -7.43 -4.58 -0.94
N GLN A 287 -6.95 -5.31 -1.95
CA GLN A 287 -5.68 -5.04 -2.64
C GLN A 287 -5.81 -4.11 -3.85
#